data_AF-A0A0F8X8C5-F1
#
_entry.id   AF-A0A0F8X8C5-F1
#
_cell.length_a   1.000
_cell.length_b   1.000
_cell.length_c   1.000
_cell.angle_alpha   90.00
_cell.angle_beta   90.00
_cell.angle_gamma   90.00
#
_symmetry.space_group_name_H-M   'P 1'
#
loop_
_entity.id
_entity.type
_entity.pdbx_description
1 polymer ?
#
loop_
_entity_poly.entity_id
_entity_poly.type
_entity_poly.pdbx_seq_one_letter_code
_entity_poly.pdbx_strand_id
1 'polypeptide(L)'
;MKPQQLPLEGAQTKQELLYPSATIAMLLMITDRRLRQLAQEGTVPKATHGRYPLIGCVQGYVKYLQQLKSGTDERASEATRLTKVRADVHEIELAEKRGELYPREVIDQALFEACTSLTAMLDGSASRIASQLGGGAT
;
A
#
# COMPACT_ATOMS: atom_id res chain seq x y z
N MET A 1 21.13 37.72 53.76
CA MET A 1 19.69 37.37 53.71
C MET A 1 19.42 36.76 52.34
N LYS A 2 19.37 35.42 52.25
CA LYS A 2 18.95 34.72 51.03
C LYS A 2 17.43 34.67 51.04
N PRO A 3 16.72 35.14 50.00
CA PRO A 3 15.29 34.92 49.91
C PRO A 3 15.05 33.43 49.70
N GLN A 4 14.34 32.83 50.66
CA GLN A 4 13.72 31.52 50.53
C GLN A 4 12.81 31.55 49.31
N GLN A 5 13.20 30.83 48.26
CA GLN A 5 12.27 30.43 47.22
C GLN A 5 11.34 29.37 47.81
N LEU A 6 10.11 29.82 48.07
CA LEU A 6 8.94 28.99 48.31
C LEU A 6 8.67 28.16 47.03
N PRO A 7 8.38 26.86 47.14
CA PRO A 7 8.05 26.03 45.98
C PRO A 7 6.62 26.32 45.53
N LEU A 8 6.46 27.15 44.49
CA LEU A 8 5.18 27.37 43.83
C LEU A 8 5.28 26.90 42.38
N GLU A 9 4.65 25.78 42.06
CA GLU A 9 3.75 25.69 40.91
C GLU A 9 2.96 24.37 41.03
N GLY A 10 1.67 24.48 41.34
CA GLY A 10 0.79 23.33 41.49
C GLY A 10 0.66 22.56 40.17
N ALA A 11 1.29 21.39 40.09
CA ALA A 11 0.92 20.37 39.11
C ALA A 11 -0.50 19.93 39.45
N GLN A 12 -1.45 20.44 38.67
CA GLN A 12 -2.88 20.22 38.84
C GLN A 12 -3.18 18.75 39.14
N THR A 13 -3.64 18.53 40.37
CA THR A 13 -4.30 17.34 40.88
C THR A 13 -5.60 17.13 40.09
N LYS A 14 -5.50 16.63 38.86
CA LYS A 14 -6.63 15.94 38.22
C LYS A 14 -6.88 14.73 39.09
N GLN A 15 -7.95 14.77 39.88
CA GLN A 15 -8.37 13.68 40.77
C GLN A 15 -8.20 12.35 40.05
N GLU A 16 -7.13 11.62 40.36
CA GLU A 16 -6.93 10.28 39.83
C GLU A 16 -7.93 9.40 40.54
N LEU A 17 -9.12 9.27 39.94
CA LEU A 17 -10.10 8.30 40.37
C LEU A 17 -9.51 6.92 40.06
N LEU A 18 -8.89 6.33 41.09
CA LEU A 18 -8.29 5.00 41.07
C LEU A 18 -9.39 3.97 41.23
N TYR A 19 -9.66 3.23 40.15
CA TYR A 19 -10.66 2.15 40.18
C TYR A 19 -9.99 0.78 40.18
N PRO A 20 -10.66 -0.23 40.77
CA PRO A 20 -10.26 -1.63 40.62
C PRO A 20 -10.19 -2.03 39.15
N SER A 21 -9.28 -2.96 38.84
CA SER A 21 -9.06 -3.43 37.48
C SER A 21 -10.32 -4.02 36.83
N ALA A 22 -11.18 -4.68 37.60
CA ALA A 22 -12.46 -5.21 37.15
C ALA A 22 -13.41 -4.12 36.59
N THR A 23 -13.51 -2.97 37.28
CA THR A 23 -14.38 -1.85 36.85
C THR A 23 -13.88 -1.24 35.54
N ILE A 24 -12.56 -1.11 35.39
CA ILE A 24 -11.96 -0.53 34.18
C ILE A 24 -12.03 -1.52 33.01
N ALA A 25 -11.82 -2.81 33.27
CA ALA A 25 -11.97 -3.87 32.28
C ALA A 25 -13.40 -3.88 31.71
N MET A 26 -14.42 -3.77 32.57
CA MET A 26 -15.82 -3.64 32.14
C MET A 26 -16.06 -2.37 31.31
N LEU A 27 -15.53 -1.21 31.75
CA LEU A 27 -15.70 0.06 31.05
C LEU A 27 -15.07 0.06 29.65
N LEU A 28 -13.90 -0.57 29.51
CA LEU A 28 -13.18 -0.68 28.23
C LEU A 28 -13.65 -1.89 27.39
N MET A 29 -14.63 -2.66 27.88
CA MET A 29 -15.13 -3.89 27.26
C MET A 29 -14.02 -4.92 26.95
N ILE A 30 -13.06 -5.06 27.87
CA ILE A 30 -11.96 -6.03 27.78
C ILE A 30 -11.89 -6.90 29.05
N THR A 31 -11.09 -7.96 29.02
CA THR A 31 -10.83 -8.78 30.21
C THR A 31 -9.78 -8.15 31.11
N ASP A 32 -9.81 -8.45 32.42
CA ASP A 32 -8.76 -8.02 33.38
C ASP A 32 -7.36 -8.48 32.92
N ARG A 33 -7.27 -9.69 32.38
CA ARG A 33 -6.03 -10.21 31.78
C ARG A 33 -5.53 -9.32 30.64
N ARG A 34 -6.43 -8.86 29.75
CA ARG A 34 -6.06 -7.99 28.63
C ARG A 34 -5.65 -6.60 29.10
N LEU A 35 -6.31 -6.05 30.12
CA LEU A 35 -5.92 -4.78 30.74
C LEU A 35 -4.50 -4.86 31.33
N ARG A 36 -4.17 -5.95 32.01
CA ARG A 36 -2.81 -6.17 32.56
C ARG A 36 -1.76 -6.31 31.47
N GLN A 37 -2.07 -7.00 30.37
CA GLN A 37 -1.18 -7.09 29.20
C GLN A 37 -0.91 -5.70 28.60
N LEU A 38 -1.95 -4.90 28.36
CA LEU A 38 -1.80 -3.53 27.84
C LEU A 38 -0.98 -2.62 28.77
N ALA A 39 -1.04 -2.87 30.08
CA ALA A 39 -0.21 -2.18 31.06
C ALA A 39 1.27 -2.64 31.04
N GLN A 40 1.53 -3.92 30.72
CA GLN A 40 2.88 -4.46 30.52
C GLN A 40 3.50 -3.97 29.20
N GLU A 41 2.69 -3.90 28.14
CA GLU A 41 3.05 -3.35 26.82
C GLU A 41 3.30 -1.82 26.88
N GLY A 42 2.94 -1.17 28.00
CA GLY A 42 3.17 0.27 28.22
C GLY A 42 2.14 1.18 27.54
N THR A 43 1.11 0.61 26.91
CA THR A 43 0.05 1.37 26.24
C THR A 43 -0.95 1.98 27.23
N VAL A 44 -1.12 1.34 28.39
CA VAL A 44 -1.96 1.79 29.51
C VAL A 44 -1.07 2.04 30.73
N PRO A 45 -1.36 3.07 31.57
CA PRO A 45 -0.60 3.32 32.80
C PRO A 45 -0.58 2.12 33.74
N LYS A 46 0.54 1.94 34.45
CA LYS A 46 0.73 0.83 35.40
C LYS A 46 -0.23 0.95 36.58
N ALA A 47 -0.62 -0.21 37.12
CA ALA A 47 -1.45 -0.25 38.32
C ALA A 47 -0.65 0.22 39.54
N THR A 48 -1.27 1.05 40.38
CA THR A 48 -0.79 1.31 41.75
C THR A 48 -1.66 0.49 42.70
N HIS A 49 -1.08 -0.52 43.34
CA HIS A 49 -1.80 -1.43 44.26
C HIS A 49 -3.02 -2.13 43.61
N GLY A 50 -2.89 -2.53 42.34
CA GLY A 50 -3.99 -3.19 41.60
C GLY A 50 -5.14 -2.26 41.20
N ARG A 51 -4.98 -0.95 41.42
CA ARG A 51 -5.90 0.09 40.96
C ARG A 51 -5.27 0.88 39.83
N TYR A 52 -6.10 1.32 38.91
CA TYR A 52 -5.66 2.03 37.73
C TYR A 52 -6.34 3.39 37.62
N PRO A 53 -5.63 4.40 37.09
CA PRO A 53 -6.22 5.72 36.83
C PRO A 53 -7.14 5.64 35.61
N LEU A 54 -8.44 5.93 35.80
CA LEU A 54 -9.46 5.79 34.75
C LEU A 54 -9.09 6.56 33.47
N ILE A 55 -8.77 7.85 33.61
CA ILE A 55 -8.53 8.74 32.47
C ILE A 55 -7.33 8.24 31.65
N GLY A 56 -6.25 7.83 32.32
CA GLY A 56 -5.06 7.33 31.65
C GLY A 56 -5.32 5.99 30.94
N CYS A 57 -6.14 5.11 31.52
CA CYS A 57 -6.53 3.86 30.86
C CYS A 57 -7.36 4.08 29.61
N VAL A 58 -8.35 4.96 29.65
CA VAL A 58 -9.19 5.27 28.49
C VAL A 58 -8.35 5.90 27.38
N GLN A 59 -7.52 6.90 27.69
CA GLN A 59 -6.66 7.55 26.69
C GLN A 59 -5.66 6.58 26.06
N GLY A 60 -5.04 5.71 26.87
CA GLY A 60 -4.14 4.67 26.38
C GLY A 60 -4.84 3.69 25.45
N TYR A 61 -6.03 3.23 25.84
CA TYR A 61 -6.81 2.30 25.03
C TYR A 61 -7.34 2.92 23.73
N VAL A 62 -7.75 4.19 23.74
CA VAL A 62 -8.16 4.90 22.52
C VAL A 62 -6.98 5.05 21.56
N LYS A 63 -5.78 5.40 22.06
CA LYS A 63 -4.56 5.45 21.24
C LYS A 63 -4.20 4.09 20.65
N TYR A 64 -4.33 3.02 21.45
CA TYR A 64 -4.14 1.65 20.98
C TYR A 64 -5.07 1.32 19.79
N LEU A 65 -6.36 1.63 19.91
CA LEU A 65 -7.34 1.39 18.86
C LEU A 65 -7.05 2.22 17.60
N GLN A 66 -6.59 3.46 17.76
CA GLN A 66 -6.19 4.30 16.63
C GLN A 66 -4.97 3.71 15.90
N GLN A 67 -3.94 3.28 16.63
CA GLN A 67 -2.76 2.63 16.03
C GLN A 67 -3.12 1.32 15.32
N LEU A 68 -4.03 0.52 15.89
CA LEU A 68 -4.49 -0.71 15.26
C LEU A 68 -5.25 -0.43 13.95
N LYS A 69 -6.08 0.62 13.93
CA LYS A 69 -6.76 1.08 12.71
C LYS A 69 -5.78 1.61 11.66
N SER A 70 -4.83 2.45 12.06
CA SER A 70 -3.82 3.00 11.14
C SER A 70 -2.90 1.91 10.55
N GLY A 71 -2.47 0.93 11.35
CA GLY A 71 -1.69 -0.20 10.86
C GLY A 71 -2.48 -1.19 9.99
N THR A 72 -3.82 -1.14 10.06
CA THR A 72 -4.72 -1.86 9.16
C THR A 72 -4.94 -1.07 7.87
N ASP A 73 -5.05 0.25 7.93
CA ASP A 73 -5.16 1.12 6.74
C ASP A 73 -3.89 1.09 5.87
N GLU A 74 -2.69 1.04 6.47
CA GLU A 74 -1.45 0.89 5.70
C GLU A 74 -1.38 -0.48 5.00
N ARG A 75 -1.75 -1.57 5.68
CA ARG A 75 -1.83 -2.91 5.09
C ARG A 75 -2.95 -3.05 4.05
N ALA A 76 -4.10 -2.41 4.27
CA ALA A 76 -5.21 -2.40 3.34
C ALA A 76 -4.91 -1.55 2.10
N SER A 77 -4.18 -0.44 2.26
CA SER A 77 -3.70 0.42 1.17
C SER A 77 -2.69 -0.31 0.29
N GLU A 78 -1.72 -1.02 0.88
CA GLU A 78 -0.76 -1.84 0.14
C GLU A 78 -1.43 -3.04 -0.55
N ALA A 79 -2.36 -3.72 0.12
CA ALA A 79 -3.14 -4.80 -0.47
C ALA A 79 -4.00 -4.32 -1.65
N THR A 80 -4.60 -3.12 -1.55
CA THR A 80 -5.39 -2.52 -2.64
C THR A 80 -4.52 -2.17 -3.84
N ARG A 81 -3.29 -1.68 -3.62
CA ARG A 81 -2.35 -1.37 -4.70
C ARG A 81 -1.84 -2.63 -5.40
N LEU A 82 -1.51 -3.68 -4.65
CA LEU A 82 -1.08 -4.97 -5.20
C LEU A 82 -2.20 -5.68 -5.98
N THR A 83 -3.45 -5.57 -5.52
CA THR A 83 -4.61 -6.17 -6.22
C THR A 83 -4.90 -5.47 -7.55
N LYS A 84 -4.73 -4.14 -7.65
CA LYS A 84 -4.90 -3.39 -8.91
C LYS A 84 -3.86 -3.80 -9.96
N VAL A 85 -2.58 -3.83 -9.58
CA VAL A 85 -1.50 -4.21 -10.51
C VAL A 85 -1.68 -5.65 -11.03
N ARG A 86 -2.17 -6.56 -10.17
CA ARG A 86 -2.46 -7.95 -10.60
C ARG A 86 -3.68 -8.07 -11.51
N ALA A 87 -4.68 -7.21 -11.34
CA ALA A 87 -5.83 -7.15 -12.23
C ALA A 87 -5.41 -6.63 -13.62
N ASP A 88 -4.60 -5.58 -13.67
CA ASP A 88 -4.12 -4.99 -14.94
C ASP A 88 -3.27 -5.98 -15.75
N VAL A 89 -2.38 -6.74 -15.08
CA VAL A 89 -1.59 -7.80 -15.75
C VAL A 89 -2.51 -8.90 -16.31
N HIS A 90 -3.51 -9.33 -15.56
CA HIS A 90 -4.45 -10.34 -16.04
C HIS A 90 -5.34 -9.83 -17.19
N GLU A 91 -5.70 -8.55 -17.23
CA GLU A 91 -6.41 -7.97 -18.37
C GLU A 91 -5.55 -7.96 -19.64
N ILE A 92 -4.27 -7.59 -19.53
CA ILE A 92 -3.33 -7.63 -20.65
C ILE A 92 -3.14 -9.07 -21.16
N GLU A 93 -2.93 -10.03 -20.26
CA GLU A 93 -2.81 -11.46 -20.62
C GLU A 93 -4.09 -12.01 -21.29
N LEU A 94 -5.27 -11.59 -20.83
CA LEU A 94 -6.54 -12.00 -21.44
C LEU A 94 -6.70 -11.42 -22.84
N ALA A 95 -6.28 -10.17 -23.05
CA ALA A 95 -6.37 -9.48 -24.33
C ALA A 95 -5.33 -10.00 -25.36
N GLU A 96 -4.13 -10.40 -24.90
CA GLU A 96 -3.16 -11.15 -25.72
C GLU A 96 -3.76 -12.49 -26.21
N LYS A 97 -4.39 -13.25 -25.31
CA LYS A 97 -5.01 -14.55 -25.66
C LYS A 97 -6.22 -14.41 -26.59
N ARG A 98 -6.89 -13.24 -26.60
CA ARG A 98 -7.98 -12.92 -27.52
C ARG A 98 -7.50 -12.45 -28.89
N GLY A 99 -6.20 -12.22 -29.07
CA GLY A 99 -5.62 -11.74 -30.32
C GLY A 99 -5.82 -10.25 -30.57
N GLU A 100 -6.14 -9.46 -29.53
CA GLU A 100 -6.36 -8.01 -29.64
C GLU A 100 -5.10 -7.19 -29.35
N LEU A 101 -4.12 -7.78 -28.63
CA LEU A 101 -2.80 -7.19 -28.43
C LEU A 101 -1.71 -8.07 -29.04
N TYR A 102 -0.83 -7.43 -29.79
CA TYR A 102 0.38 -8.04 -30.32
C TYR A 102 1.61 -7.32 -29.77
N PRO A 103 2.68 -8.06 -29.41
CA PRO A 103 3.95 -7.47 -29.05
C PRO A 103 4.45 -6.57 -30.18
N ARG A 104 4.98 -5.39 -29.82
CA ARG A 104 5.45 -4.40 -30.79
C ARG A 104 6.51 -4.98 -31.72
N GLU A 105 7.37 -5.83 -31.19
CA GLU A 105 8.46 -6.49 -31.91
C GLU A 105 7.92 -7.36 -33.06
N VAL A 106 6.78 -8.03 -32.85
CA VAL A 106 6.13 -8.86 -33.87
C VAL A 106 5.54 -8.01 -34.99
N ILE A 107 4.92 -6.87 -34.64
CA ILE A 107 4.36 -5.93 -35.62
C ILE A 107 5.49 -5.31 -36.45
N ASP A 108 6.56 -4.85 -35.81
CA ASP A 108 7.69 -4.20 -36.48
C ASP A 108 8.39 -5.18 -37.44
N GLN A 109 8.56 -6.44 -37.05
CA GLN A 109 9.13 -7.47 -37.93
C GLN A 109 8.22 -7.77 -39.12
N ALA A 110 6.91 -7.94 -38.90
CA ALA A 110 5.96 -8.20 -39.98
C ALA A 110 5.89 -7.03 -40.98
N LEU A 111 5.92 -5.78 -40.50
CA LEU A 111 5.95 -4.60 -41.35
C LEU A 111 7.27 -4.50 -42.12
N PHE A 112 8.40 -4.80 -41.49
CA PHE A 112 9.70 -4.81 -42.16
C PHE A 112 9.76 -5.87 -43.28
N GLU A 113 9.27 -7.09 -43.02
CA GLU A 113 9.19 -8.16 -44.02
C GLU A 113 8.24 -7.80 -45.18
N ALA A 114 7.10 -7.15 -44.89
CA ALA A 114 6.19 -6.66 -45.92
C ALA A 114 6.82 -5.56 -46.81
N CYS A 115 7.50 -4.58 -46.21
CA CYS A 115 8.15 -3.50 -46.96
C CYS A 115 9.33 -4.00 -47.82
N THR A 116 10.14 -4.92 -47.28
CA THR A 116 11.28 -5.50 -48.00
C THR A 116 10.83 -6.38 -49.17
N SER A 117 9.80 -7.21 -48.98
CA SER A 117 9.23 -8.01 -50.07
C SER A 117 8.61 -7.13 -51.16
N LEU A 118 7.89 -6.07 -50.81
CA LEU A 118 7.35 -5.12 -51.79
C LEU A 118 8.46 -4.44 -52.61
N THR A 119 9.54 -4.03 -51.95
CA THR A 119 10.68 -3.38 -52.63
C THR A 119 11.36 -4.36 -53.59
N ALA A 120 11.60 -5.60 -53.15
CA ALA A 120 12.16 -6.65 -53.99
C ALA A 120 11.26 -6.98 -55.21
N MET A 121 9.94 -6.97 -55.03
CA MET A 121 8.98 -7.16 -56.12
C MET A 121 9.03 -6.01 -57.14
N LEU A 122 9.12 -4.76 -56.67
CA LEU A 122 9.23 -3.59 -57.53
C LEU A 122 10.53 -3.60 -58.34
N ASP A 123 11.67 -3.84 -57.70
CA ASP A 123 12.98 -3.94 -58.38
C ASP A 123 13.01 -5.11 -59.39
N GLY A 124 12.42 -6.24 -59.02
CA GLY A 124 12.25 -7.38 -59.92
C GLY A 124 11.38 -7.08 -61.14
N SER A 125 10.33 -6.27 -60.98
CA SER A 125 9.48 -5.84 -62.09
C SER A 125 10.16 -4.79 -62.98
N ALA A 126 10.89 -3.84 -62.39
CA ALA A 126 11.63 -2.81 -63.10
C ALA A 126 12.74 -3.42 -63.96
N SER A 127 13.49 -4.39 -63.42
CA SER A 127 14.51 -5.15 -64.18
C SER A 127 13.91 -5.99 -65.33
N ARG A 128 12.70 -6.53 -65.15
CA ARG A 128 11.97 -7.22 -66.24
C ARG A 128 11.54 -6.25 -67.35
N ILE A 129 11.03 -5.08 -67.01
CA ILE A 129 10.64 -4.06 -68.01
C ILE A 129 11.87 -3.54 -68.75
N ALA A 130 12.97 -3.27 -68.04
CA ALA A 130 14.23 -2.83 -68.65
C ALA A 130 14.80 -3.87 -69.62
N SER A 131 14.75 -5.16 -69.27
CA SER A 131 15.23 -6.23 -70.16
C SER A 131 14.35 -6.44 -71.39
N GLN A 132 13.03 -6.24 -71.30
CA GLN A 132 12.13 -6.29 -72.45
C GLN A 132 12.33 -5.15 -73.46
N LEU A 133 12.72 -3.96 -72.99
CA LEU A 133 13.01 -2.81 -73.86
C LEU A 133 14.43 -2.85 -74.45
N GLY A 134 15.41 -3.39 -73.72
CA GLY A 134 16.80 -3.54 -74.19
C GLY A 134 17.04 -4.75 -75.10
N GLY A 135 16.20 -5.79 -75.01
CA GLY A 135 16.34 -7.03 -75.79
C GLY A 135 15.72 -6.99 -77.20
N GLY A 136 15.14 -5.86 -77.62
CA GLY A 136 14.46 -5.72 -78.91
C GLY A 136 15.32 -5.21 -80.08
N ALA A 137 16.63 -5.02 -79.89
CA ALA A 137 17.53 -4.52 -80.93
C ALA A 137 18.49 -5.62 -81.42
N THR A 138 17.98 -6.52 -82.25
CA THR A 138 18.77 -7.34 -83.19
C THR A 138 18.08 -7.31 -84.54
#